data_AF-A0A6V7KCW3-F1
#
_entry.id   AF-A0A6V7KCW3-F1
#
_cell.length_a   1.000
_cell.length_b   1.000
_cell.length_c   1.000
_cell.angle_alpha   90.00
_cell.angle_beta   90.00
_cell.angle_gamma   90.00
#
_symmetry.space_group_name_H-M   'P 1'
#
loop_
_entity.id
_entity.type
_entity.pdbx_description
1 polymer ?
#
loop_
_entity_poly.entity_id
_entity_poly.type
_entity_poly.pdbx_seq_one_letter_code
_entity_poly.pdbx_strand_id
1 'polypeptide(L)'
;TKKRYCGYMWESPEQEKPTYLAKGIETVRRDGCPAVSKILEKTLKILFDTKDVSQVKQYVVRQMDKILQGKVSIQDLTFAKEFRGLRGYKEKACVPALELTRRLMKRDPRALPRHGERVKYIIVAGAPNQALIHCVRSPWEVLNDPGLRPNAVYYVTRVIIPPLNRCLNLMGVDVNTWYKEMPHRHIFENPYVLPSDKQKQTIFQYFGNVVCAACGIASNRALCNNCQSKPTDTLLMLHEKLRWLERINGQVSSICQSCVGRGDTADCSSLDCPVLYRRAQAQRELTQGVQLERIIKEQTIDF
;
A
#
# COMPACT_ATOMS: atom_id res chain seq x y z
N THR A 1 -10.12 -26.80 -8.19
CA THR A 1 -11.43 -27.25 -7.62
C THR A 1 -12.55 -26.95 -8.61
N LYS A 2 -13.79 -27.39 -8.38
CA LYS A 2 -14.92 -27.17 -9.31
C LYS A 2 -15.04 -25.67 -9.68
N LYS A 3 -15.12 -25.36 -10.98
CA LYS A 3 -15.18 -23.99 -11.55
C LYS A 3 -13.98 -23.08 -11.19
N ARG A 4 -12.84 -23.65 -10.78
CA ARG A 4 -11.63 -22.90 -10.42
C ARG A 4 -10.39 -23.56 -11.03
N TYR A 5 -9.86 -22.95 -12.09
CA TYR A 5 -8.67 -23.40 -12.81
C TYR A 5 -8.01 -22.22 -13.54
N CYS A 6 -6.74 -22.39 -13.88
CA CYS A 6 -5.97 -21.45 -14.68
C CYS A 6 -4.88 -22.20 -15.46
N GLY A 7 -4.41 -21.60 -16.54
CA GLY A 7 -3.35 -22.16 -17.36
C GLY A 7 -3.04 -21.28 -18.56
N TYR A 8 -2.02 -21.68 -19.31
CA TYR A 8 -1.72 -21.13 -20.61
C TYR A 8 -2.53 -21.84 -21.69
N MET A 9 -3.09 -21.05 -22.60
CA MET A 9 -3.92 -21.49 -23.70
C MET A 9 -3.21 -21.20 -25.02
N TRP A 10 -3.14 -22.23 -25.87
CA TRP A 10 -2.73 -22.15 -27.26
C TRP A 10 -3.94 -22.49 -28.13
N GLU A 11 -4.31 -21.60 -29.04
CA GLU A 11 -5.44 -21.78 -29.95
C GLU A 11 -5.01 -22.36 -31.30
N SER A 12 -3.78 -22.07 -31.74
CA SER A 12 -3.19 -22.63 -32.95
C SER A 12 -1.78 -23.19 -32.69
N PRO A 13 -1.31 -24.16 -33.50
CA PRO A 13 0.05 -24.70 -33.40
C PRO A 13 1.15 -23.66 -33.65
N GLU A 14 0.89 -22.63 -34.46
CA GLU A 14 1.85 -21.58 -34.82
C GLU A 14 1.97 -20.49 -33.75
N GLN A 15 1.14 -20.54 -32.69
CA GLN A 15 1.14 -19.53 -31.64
C GLN A 15 2.37 -19.64 -30.73
N GLU A 16 3.33 -18.72 -30.89
CA GLU A 16 4.54 -18.68 -30.06
C GLU A 16 4.28 -18.35 -28.58
N LYS A 17 3.41 -17.36 -28.31
CA LYS A 17 3.15 -16.88 -26.94
C LYS A 17 1.78 -17.33 -26.44
N PRO A 18 1.70 -18.03 -25.30
CA PRO A 18 0.42 -18.46 -24.77
C PRO A 18 -0.44 -17.31 -24.24
N THR A 19 -1.74 -17.51 -24.25
CA THR A 19 -2.71 -16.63 -23.58
C THR A 19 -2.98 -17.13 -22.16
N TYR A 20 -2.82 -16.26 -21.15
CA TYR A 20 -3.15 -16.61 -19.77
C TYR A 20 -4.67 -16.67 -19.57
N LEU A 21 -5.19 -17.87 -19.27
CA LEU A 21 -6.59 -18.12 -19.01
C LEU A 21 -6.80 -18.46 -17.53
N ALA A 22 -7.79 -17.80 -16.92
CA ALA A 22 -8.16 -18.02 -15.54
C ALA A 22 -9.70 -18.06 -15.40
N LYS A 23 -10.22 -19.02 -14.65
CA LYS A 23 -11.65 -19.17 -14.37
C LYS A 23 -11.87 -19.35 -12.88
N GLY A 24 -12.71 -18.50 -12.29
CA GLY A 24 -13.17 -18.57 -10.90
C GLY A 24 -12.11 -18.32 -9.80
N ILE A 25 -10.84 -18.15 -10.17
CA ILE A 25 -9.76 -17.74 -9.26
C ILE A 25 -9.71 -16.21 -9.09
N GLU A 26 -8.94 -15.73 -8.12
CA GLU A 26 -8.95 -14.33 -7.67
C GLU A 26 -8.46 -13.34 -8.71
N THR A 27 -7.73 -13.77 -9.73
CA THR A 27 -7.28 -12.90 -10.81
C THR A 27 -8.45 -12.30 -11.60
N VAL A 28 -9.58 -12.99 -11.69
CA VAL A 28 -10.78 -12.55 -12.44
C VAL A 28 -11.94 -12.10 -11.54
N ARG A 29 -11.75 -12.12 -10.21
CA ARG A 29 -12.79 -11.72 -9.25
C ARG A 29 -12.66 -10.25 -8.89
N ARG A 30 -13.79 -9.54 -8.87
CA ARG A 30 -13.88 -8.11 -8.49
C ARG A 30 -13.98 -7.86 -6.99
N ASP A 31 -14.10 -8.91 -6.19
CA ASP A 31 -14.39 -8.82 -4.76
C ASP A 31 -13.14 -8.57 -3.90
N GLY A 32 -11.95 -8.86 -4.44
CA GLY A 32 -10.66 -8.63 -3.81
C GLY A 32 -10.11 -7.23 -4.10
N CYS A 33 -8.89 -6.97 -3.63
CA CYS A 33 -8.15 -5.77 -4.01
C CYS A 33 -7.25 -6.05 -5.23
N PRO A 34 -6.97 -5.06 -6.09
CA PRO A 34 -6.15 -5.25 -7.29
C PRO A 34 -4.75 -5.84 -7.03
N ALA A 35 -4.15 -5.56 -5.86
CA ALA A 35 -2.87 -6.13 -5.47
C ALA A 35 -2.89 -7.66 -5.52
N VAL A 36 -3.96 -8.30 -5.03
CA VAL A 36 -4.08 -9.77 -5.00
C VAL A 36 -4.09 -10.33 -6.42
N SER A 37 -4.90 -9.76 -7.29
CA SER A 37 -5.03 -10.21 -8.69
C SER A 37 -3.69 -10.07 -9.41
N LYS A 38 -3.01 -8.92 -9.29
CA LYS A 38 -1.70 -8.66 -9.91
C LYS A 38 -0.61 -9.60 -9.38
N ILE A 39 -0.51 -9.76 -8.06
CA ILE A 39 0.50 -10.62 -7.42
C ILE A 39 0.26 -12.08 -7.80
N LEU A 40 -0.98 -12.56 -7.71
CA LEU A 40 -1.31 -13.95 -8.04
C LEU A 40 -1.05 -14.25 -9.53
N GLU A 41 -1.51 -13.38 -10.43
CA GLU A 41 -1.28 -13.55 -11.87
C GLU A 41 0.21 -13.59 -12.20
N LYS A 42 1.00 -12.64 -11.66
CA LYS A 42 2.45 -12.62 -11.92
C LYS A 42 3.17 -13.82 -11.31
N THR A 43 2.74 -14.27 -10.13
CA THR A 43 3.25 -15.50 -9.48
C THR A 43 3.01 -16.71 -10.39
N LEU A 44 1.79 -16.87 -10.91
CA LEU A 44 1.44 -17.98 -11.79
C LEU A 44 2.17 -17.91 -13.13
N LYS A 45 2.33 -16.72 -13.72
CA LYS A 45 3.12 -16.54 -14.95
C LYS A 45 4.59 -16.93 -14.75
N ILE A 46 5.24 -16.45 -13.67
CA ILE A 46 6.61 -16.87 -13.35
C ILE A 46 6.69 -18.38 -13.23
N LEU A 47 5.74 -19.00 -12.50
CA LEU A 47 5.71 -20.45 -12.34
C LEU A 47 5.52 -21.19 -13.67
N PHE A 48 4.66 -20.71 -14.57
CA PHE A 48 4.42 -21.34 -15.87
C PHE A 48 5.60 -21.16 -16.84
N ASP A 49 6.25 -20.00 -16.80
CA ASP A 49 7.37 -19.65 -17.67
C ASP A 49 8.66 -20.37 -17.25
N THR A 50 9.00 -20.32 -15.95
CA THR A 50 10.30 -20.79 -15.45
C THR A 50 10.26 -22.15 -14.79
N LYS A 51 9.08 -22.57 -14.30
CA LYS A 51 8.89 -23.78 -13.48
C LYS A 51 9.76 -23.79 -12.22
N ASP A 52 10.28 -22.64 -11.80
CA ASP A 52 11.19 -22.49 -10.67
C ASP A 52 10.49 -21.80 -9.49
N VAL A 53 10.27 -22.58 -8.44
CA VAL A 53 9.64 -22.14 -7.18
C VAL A 53 10.52 -21.12 -6.44
N SER A 54 11.83 -21.14 -6.64
CA SER A 54 12.77 -20.21 -5.98
C SER A 54 12.53 -18.78 -6.47
N GLN A 55 12.37 -18.60 -7.78
CA GLN A 55 12.01 -17.31 -8.37
C GLN A 55 10.63 -16.82 -7.92
N VAL A 56 9.67 -17.74 -7.77
CA VAL A 56 8.35 -17.44 -7.21
C VAL A 56 8.48 -16.96 -5.76
N LYS A 57 9.25 -17.66 -4.91
CA LYS A 57 9.51 -17.26 -3.51
C LYS A 57 10.12 -15.86 -3.45
N GLN A 58 11.17 -15.59 -4.24
CA GLN A 58 11.81 -14.28 -4.28
C GLN A 58 10.84 -13.16 -4.67
N TYR A 59 9.99 -13.40 -5.67
CA TYR A 59 8.97 -12.44 -6.09
C TYR A 59 7.95 -12.19 -4.99
N VAL A 60 7.35 -13.25 -4.43
CA VAL A 60 6.30 -13.16 -3.41
C VAL A 60 6.80 -12.48 -2.14
N VAL A 61 7.99 -12.87 -1.65
CA VAL A 61 8.63 -12.23 -0.49
C VAL A 61 8.87 -10.74 -0.74
N ARG A 62 9.37 -10.37 -1.93
CA ARG A 62 9.56 -8.96 -2.30
C ARG A 62 8.26 -8.17 -2.32
N GLN A 63 7.15 -8.77 -2.78
CA GLN A 63 5.85 -8.10 -2.77
C GLN A 63 5.30 -7.95 -1.34
N MET A 64 5.45 -8.96 -0.49
CA MET A 64 5.06 -8.87 0.93
C MET A 64 5.87 -7.79 1.65
N ASP A 65 7.18 -7.71 1.43
CA ASP A 65 8.06 -6.66 1.95
C ASP A 65 7.64 -5.26 1.51
N LYS A 66 7.33 -5.09 0.23
CA LYS A 66 6.82 -3.82 -0.30
C LYS A 66 5.54 -3.36 0.42
N ILE A 67 4.66 -4.29 0.77
CA ILE A 67 3.40 -4.00 1.49
C ILE A 67 3.68 -3.66 2.96
N LEU A 68 4.54 -4.43 3.62
CA LEU A 68 4.92 -4.18 5.03
C LEU A 68 5.63 -2.83 5.21
N GLN A 69 6.41 -2.40 4.20
CA GLN A 69 7.06 -1.09 4.16
C GLN A 69 6.12 0.06 3.78
N GLY A 70 4.85 -0.20 3.46
CA GLY A 70 3.90 0.85 3.05
C GLY A 70 4.15 1.44 1.66
N LYS A 71 5.06 0.86 0.85
CA LYS A 71 5.44 1.35 -0.49
C LYS A 71 4.48 0.94 -1.60
N VAL A 72 3.34 0.33 -1.27
CA VAL A 72 2.32 -0.08 -2.24
C VAL A 72 1.30 1.03 -2.43
N SER A 73 0.86 1.22 -3.68
CA SER A 73 -0.19 2.17 -3.99
C SER A 73 -1.47 1.83 -3.22
N ILE A 74 -2.05 2.84 -2.57
CA ILE A 74 -3.32 2.70 -1.85
C ILE A 74 -4.44 2.23 -2.79
N GLN A 75 -4.37 2.60 -4.07
CA GLN A 75 -5.32 2.15 -5.09
C GLN A 75 -5.33 0.61 -5.21
N ASP A 76 -4.16 -0.02 -5.16
CA ASP A 76 -4.03 -1.48 -5.27
C ASP A 76 -4.52 -2.21 -4.02
N LEU A 77 -4.61 -1.52 -2.88
CA LEU A 77 -5.15 -2.03 -1.63
C LEU A 77 -6.65 -1.73 -1.46
N THR A 78 -7.26 -0.98 -2.37
CA THR A 78 -8.65 -0.59 -2.28
C THR A 78 -9.57 -1.74 -2.70
N PHE A 79 -10.47 -2.14 -1.80
CA PHE A 79 -11.57 -3.05 -2.12
C PHE A 79 -12.73 -2.29 -2.72
N ALA A 80 -13.55 -2.96 -3.52
CA ALA A 80 -14.81 -2.42 -4.02
C ALA A 80 -15.91 -3.48 -3.86
N LYS A 81 -16.90 -3.22 -3.00
CA LYS A 81 -18.00 -4.16 -2.73
C LYS A 81 -19.34 -3.51 -3.01
N GLU A 82 -20.22 -4.29 -3.64
CA GLU A 82 -21.58 -3.86 -3.98
C GLU A 82 -22.40 -3.51 -2.73
N PHE A 83 -23.09 -2.38 -2.80
CA PHE A 83 -24.01 -1.91 -1.78
C PHE A 83 -25.44 -2.33 -2.11
N ARG A 84 -26.04 -3.16 -1.25
CA ARG A 84 -27.39 -3.71 -1.43
C ARG A 84 -28.51 -2.84 -0.84
N GLY A 85 -28.24 -1.57 -0.57
CA GLY A 85 -29.18 -0.67 0.12
C GLY A 85 -29.26 -0.93 1.64
N LEU A 86 -29.82 0.03 2.38
CA LEU A 86 -29.89 -0.05 3.85
C LEU A 86 -30.76 -1.22 4.34
N ARG A 87 -31.81 -1.56 3.59
CA ARG A 87 -32.76 -2.65 3.89
C ARG A 87 -32.35 -4.01 3.30
N GLY A 88 -31.30 -4.06 2.47
CA GLY A 88 -30.84 -5.29 1.81
C GLY A 88 -29.92 -6.17 2.66
N TYR A 89 -29.71 -5.82 3.93
CA TYR A 89 -28.87 -6.55 4.85
C TYR A 89 -29.64 -6.96 6.10
N LYS A 90 -29.25 -8.10 6.69
CA LYS A 90 -29.74 -8.50 8.02
C LYS A 90 -29.29 -7.46 9.06
N GLU A 91 -30.06 -7.28 10.13
CA GLU A 91 -29.78 -6.25 11.15
C GLU A 91 -28.36 -6.35 11.74
N LYS A 92 -27.90 -7.57 12.03
CA LYS A 92 -26.56 -7.87 12.57
C LYS A 92 -25.47 -8.06 11.50
N ALA A 93 -25.72 -7.65 10.25
CA ALA A 93 -24.75 -7.86 9.17
C ALA A 93 -23.55 -6.90 9.28
N CYS A 94 -22.35 -7.45 9.51
CA CYS A 94 -21.09 -6.73 9.51
C CYS A 94 -20.47 -6.69 8.10
N VAL A 95 -20.99 -5.81 7.23
CA VAL A 95 -20.48 -5.63 5.86
C VAL A 95 -19.72 -4.31 5.75
N PRO A 96 -18.46 -4.30 5.28
CA PRO A 96 -17.66 -3.07 5.18
C PRO A 96 -18.32 -1.93 4.42
N ALA A 97 -18.96 -2.22 3.28
CA ALA A 97 -19.70 -1.22 2.51
C ALA A 97 -20.83 -0.59 3.32
N LEU A 98 -21.62 -1.39 4.05
CA LEU A 98 -22.71 -0.90 4.88
C LEU A 98 -22.21 -0.05 6.05
N GLU A 99 -21.17 -0.52 6.75
CA GLU A 99 -20.60 0.22 7.87
C GLU A 99 -20.00 1.55 7.45
N LEU A 100 -19.25 1.56 6.34
CA LEU A 100 -18.70 2.77 5.78
C LEU A 100 -19.80 3.76 5.40
N THR A 101 -20.85 3.30 4.71
CA THR A 101 -22.01 4.12 4.35
C THR A 101 -22.69 4.70 5.58
N ARG A 102 -23.00 3.90 6.61
CA ARG A 102 -23.61 4.40 7.85
C ARG A 102 -22.78 5.49 8.51
N ARG A 103 -21.45 5.35 8.50
CA ARG A 103 -20.54 6.34 9.05
C ARG A 103 -20.47 7.62 8.23
N LEU A 104 -20.43 7.51 6.89
CA LEU A 104 -20.46 8.68 6.00
C LEU A 104 -21.79 9.43 6.08
N MET A 105 -22.91 8.72 6.17
CA MET A 105 -24.25 9.30 6.31
C MET A 105 -24.44 10.14 7.59
N LYS A 106 -23.73 9.79 8.67
CA LYS A 106 -23.74 10.60 9.91
C LYS A 106 -23.13 11.99 9.70
N ARG A 107 -22.21 12.13 8.75
CA ARG A 107 -21.57 13.41 8.40
C ARG A 107 -22.35 14.13 7.30
N ASP A 108 -22.77 13.40 6.28
CA ASP A 108 -23.57 13.92 5.18
C ASP A 108 -24.69 12.92 4.83
N PRO A 109 -25.96 13.22 5.16
CA PRO A 109 -27.09 12.36 4.82
C PRO A 109 -27.23 12.05 3.34
N ARG A 110 -26.66 12.89 2.45
CA ARG A 110 -26.69 12.69 0.99
C ARG A 110 -25.60 11.74 0.48
N ALA A 111 -24.66 11.33 1.33
CA ALA A 111 -23.59 10.38 0.98
C ALA A 111 -24.06 8.91 0.89
N LEU A 112 -25.35 8.67 0.62
CA LEU A 112 -25.93 7.34 0.46
C LEU A 112 -25.63 6.79 -0.95
N PRO A 113 -24.90 5.67 -1.09
CA PRO A 113 -24.66 5.04 -2.39
C PRO A 113 -25.95 4.47 -2.98
N ARG A 114 -25.99 4.37 -4.31
CA ARG A 114 -27.11 3.74 -5.02
C ARG A 114 -27.09 2.22 -4.81
N HIS A 115 -28.25 1.60 -4.95
CA HIS A 115 -28.34 0.14 -4.95
C HIS A 115 -27.51 -0.45 -6.10
N GLY A 116 -26.66 -1.42 -5.80
CA GLY A 116 -25.73 -2.03 -6.77
C GLY A 116 -24.40 -1.27 -6.95
N GLU A 117 -24.26 -0.08 -6.35
CA GLU A 117 -23.03 0.70 -6.43
C GLU A 117 -21.88 0.00 -5.70
N ARG A 118 -20.67 0.00 -6.27
CA ARG A 118 -19.50 -0.58 -5.61
C ARG A 118 -18.81 0.46 -4.74
N VAL A 119 -19.01 0.33 -3.43
CA VAL A 119 -18.39 1.19 -2.44
C VAL A 119 -16.92 0.81 -2.26
N LYS A 120 -16.03 1.79 -2.48
CA LYS A 120 -14.59 1.65 -2.32
C LYS A 120 -14.18 1.82 -0.86
N TYR A 121 -13.36 0.90 -0.33
CA TYR A 121 -12.87 0.98 1.04
C TYR A 121 -11.50 0.33 1.22
N ILE A 122 -10.81 0.74 2.29
CA ILE A 122 -9.50 0.23 2.70
C ILE A 122 -9.59 -0.17 4.17
N ILE A 123 -8.84 -1.21 4.55
CA ILE A 123 -8.71 -1.62 5.95
C ILE A 123 -7.44 -0.97 6.52
N VAL A 124 -7.61 -0.04 7.45
CA VAL A 124 -6.50 0.62 8.13
C VAL A 124 -6.08 -0.14 9.40
N ALA A 125 -4.90 0.16 9.92
CA ALA A 125 -4.49 -0.34 11.23
C ALA A 125 -5.39 0.27 12.32
N GLY A 126 -5.89 -0.60 13.22
CA GLY A 126 -6.67 -0.21 14.38
C GLY A 126 -5.91 -0.47 15.68
N ALA A 127 -6.55 -0.17 16.81
CA ALA A 127 -6.04 -0.54 18.12
C ALA A 127 -5.94 -2.07 18.26
N PRO A 128 -5.06 -2.58 19.16
CA PRO A 128 -5.02 -4.01 19.47
C PRO A 128 -6.42 -4.53 19.82
N ASN A 129 -6.79 -5.70 19.28
CA ASN A 129 -8.11 -6.34 19.46
C ASN A 129 -9.32 -5.56 18.93
N GLN A 130 -9.13 -4.46 18.21
CA GLN A 130 -10.24 -3.75 17.56
C GLN A 130 -10.84 -4.60 16.43
N ALA A 131 -12.17 -4.68 16.36
CA ALA A 131 -12.85 -5.37 15.29
C ALA A 131 -12.52 -4.73 13.92
N LEU A 132 -12.19 -5.56 12.93
CA LEU A 132 -11.80 -5.13 11.58
C LEU A 132 -12.86 -4.23 10.91
N ILE A 133 -14.14 -4.44 11.23
CA ILE A 133 -15.25 -3.66 10.68
C ILE A 133 -15.15 -2.17 11.04
N HIS A 134 -14.60 -1.84 12.22
CA HIS A 134 -14.39 -0.45 12.64
C HIS A 134 -13.12 0.18 12.05
N CYS A 135 -12.26 -0.64 11.44
CA CYS A 135 -11.04 -0.22 10.75
C CYS A 135 -11.27 0.08 9.26
N VAL A 136 -12.53 0.06 8.80
CA VAL A 136 -12.90 0.37 7.42
C VAL A 136 -12.88 1.88 7.20
N ARG A 137 -12.14 2.34 6.19
CA ARG A 137 -12.04 3.76 5.78
C ARG A 137 -12.24 3.92 4.28
N SER A 138 -12.71 5.09 3.85
CA SER A 138 -12.75 5.45 2.43
C SER A 138 -11.33 5.79 1.93
N PRO A 139 -11.03 5.62 0.64
CA PRO A 139 -9.76 6.07 0.05
C PRO A 139 -9.46 7.55 0.29
N TRP A 140 -10.51 8.38 0.30
CA TRP A 140 -10.36 9.81 0.52
C TRP A 140 -9.91 10.15 1.95
N GLU A 141 -10.44 9.44 2.95
CA GLU A 141 -9.98 9.60 4.35
C GLU A 141 -8.52 9.19 4.51
N VAL A 142 -8.13 8.07 3.89
CA VAL A 142 -6.74 7.55 3.95
C VAL A 142 -5.76 8.49 3.23
N LEU A 143 -6.18 9.17 2.16
CA LEU A 143 -5.37 10.16 1.44
C LEU A 143 -5.16 11.46 2.23
N ASN A 144 -6.12 11.86 3.06
CA ASN A 144 -6.03 13.12 3.79
C ASN A 144 -5.46 13.01 5.19
N ASP A 145 -5.58 11.86 5.84
CA ASP A 145 -5.08 11.67 7.19
C ASP A 145 -3.81 10.78 7.16
N PRO A 146 -2.61 11.35 7.38
CA PRO A 146 -1.36 10.59 7.43
C PRO A 146 -1.32 9.54 8.55
N GLY A 147 -2.15 9.70 9.59
CA GLY A 147 -2.26 8.73 10.69
C GLY A 147 -3.00 7.45 10.29
N LEU A 148 -3.82 7.49 9.23
CA LEU A 148 -4.57 6.34 8.73
C LEU A 148 -3.71 5.52 7.77
N ARG A 149 -2.93 4.58 8.32
CA ARG A 149 -2.09 3.66 7.52
C ARG A 149 -2.84 2.37 7.19
N PRO A 150 -2.73 1.83 5.96
CA PRO A 150 -3.26 0.51 5.63
C PRO A 150 -2.72 -0.59 6.57
N ASN A 151 -3.55 -1.54 6.98
CA ASN A 151 -3.12 -2.65 7.83
C ASN A 151 -2.34 -3.68 7.01
N ALA A 152 -1.03 -3.46 6.85
CA ALA A 152 -0.18 -4.31 6.03
C ALA A 152 -0.23 -5.80 6.43
N VAL A 153 -0.24 -6.10 7.74
CA VAL A 153 -0.33 -7.47 8.25
C VAL A 153 -1.63 -8.14 7.83
N TYR A 154 -2.76 -7.43 7.92
CA TYR A 154 -4.05 -7.94 7.44
C TYR A 154 -4.02 -8.23 5.94
N TYR A 155 -3.51 -7.30 5.12
CA TYR A 155 -3.44 -7.50 3.66
C TYR A 155 -2.56 -8.69 3.28
N VAL A 156 -1.40 -8.86 3.91
CA VAL A 156 -0.51 -10.00 3.65
C VAL A 156 -1.17 -11.31 4.11
N THR A 157 -1.52 -11.41 5.39
CA THR A 157 -1.94 -12.69 6.01
C THR A 157 -3.35 -13.12 5.64
N ARG A 158 -4.30 -12.19 5.52
CA ARG A 158 -5.73 -12.51 5.30
C ARG A 158 -6.17 -12.35 3.86
N VAL A 159 -5.44 -11.58 3.04
CA VAL A 159 -5.88 -11.25 1.69
C VAL A 159 -4.98 -11.88 0.62
N ILE A 160 -3.65 -11.79 0.75
CA ILE A 160 -2.69 -12.22 -0.29
C ILE A 160 -2.25 -13.68 -0.14
N ILE A 161 -1.89 -14.11 1.07
CA ILE A 161 -1.44 -15.49 1.32
C ILE A 161 -2.51 -16.53 0.98
N PRO A 162 -3.81 -16.37 1.35
CA PRO A 162 -4.79 -17.44 1.11
C PRO A 162 -5.03 -17.78 -0.36
N PRO A 163 -5.11 -16.82 -1.31
CA PRO A 163 -5.13 -17.11 -2.74
C PRO A 163 -3.86 -17.79 -3.24
N LEU A 164 -2.67 -17.35 -2.81
CA LEU A 164 -1.40 -17.96 -3.21
C LEU A 164 -1.31 -19.41 -2.74
N ASN A 165 -1.64 -19.69 -1.47
CA ASN A 165 -1.64 -21.05 -0.93
C ASN A 165 -2.62 -21.98 -1.65
N ARG A 166 -3.79 -21.48 -2.08
CA ARG A 166 -4.73 -22.32 -2.86
C ARG A 166 -4.15 -22.81 -4.18
N CYS A 167 -3.18 -22.10 -4.76
CA CYS A 167 -2.47 -22.50 -5.96
C CYS A 167 -1.19 -23.28 -5.64
N LEU A 168 -0.36 -22.77 -4.73
CA LEU A 168 0.99 -23.30 -4.45
C LEU A 168 0.98 -24.54 -3.54
N ASN A 169 -0.02 -24.71 -2.68
CA ASN A 169 -0.14 -25.93 -1.87
C ASN A 169 -0.34 -27.18 -2.74
N LEU A 170 -0.85 -27.03 -3.98
CA LEU A 170 -0.94 -28.14 -4.94
C LEU A 170 0.44 -28.72 -5.31
N MET A 171 1.49 -27.92 -5.14
CA MET A 171 2.90 -28.30 -5.35
C MET A 171 3.64 -28.57 -4.03
N GLY A 172 2.93 -28.64 -2.90
CA GLY A 172 3.53 -28.86 -1.58
C GLY A 172 4.21 -27.62 -0.96
N VAL A 173 3.92 -26.42 -1.47
CA VAL A 173 4.56 -25.17 -1.03
C VAL A 173 3.59 -24.34 -0.17
N ASP A 174 3.97 -24.02 1.08
CA ASP A 174 3.19 -23.16 1.97
C ASP A 174 3.81 -21.75 2.09
N VAL A 175 3.09 -20.73 1.61
CA VAL A 175 3.53 -19.33 1.65
C VAL A 175 3.55 -18.76 3.08
N ASN A 176 2.83 -19.35 4.04
CA ASN A 176 2.96 -18.91 5.44
C ASN A 176 4.37 -19.15 5.99
N THR A 177 5.05 -20.21 5.54
CA THR A 177 6.45 -20.47 5.93
C THR A 177 7.35 -19.36 5.44
N TRP A 178 7.20 -18.95 4.17
CA TRP A 178 7.97 -17.85 3.58
C TRP A 178 7.73 -16.53 4.30
N TYR A 179 6.49 -16.27 4.71
CA TYR A 179 6.16 -15.09 5.50
C TYR A 179 6.85 -15.12 6.87
N LYS A 180 6.85 -16.26 7.57
CA LYS A 180 7.51 -16.41 8.88
C LYS A 180 9.03 -16.28 8.80
N GLU A 181 9.66 -16.85 7.78
CA GLU A 181 11.11 -16.80 7.54
C GLU A 181 11.61 -15.41 7.14
N MET A 182 10.73 -14.61 6.54
CA MET A 182 11.06 -13.29 6.06
C MET A 182 11.40 -12.34 7.23
N PRO A 183 12.39 -11.45 7.09
CA PRO A 183 12.60 -10.39 8.06
C PRO A 183 11.40 -9.44 8.04
N HIS A 184 10.66 -9.40 9.14
CA HIS A 184 9.55 -8.47 9.33
C HIS A 184 10.10 -7.07 9.64
N ARG A 185 10.75 -6.47 8.64
CA ARG A 185 11.18 -5.07 8.70
C ARG A 185 9.93 -4.22 8.57
N HIS A 186 9.27 -4.00 9.70
CA HIS A 186 8.42 -2.83 9.83
C HIS A 186 9.34 -1.62 9.79
N ILE A 187 9.63 -1.12 8.58
CA ILE A 187 10.14 0.25 8.45
C ILE A 187 8.95 1.10 8.85
N PHE A 188 8.88 1.36 10.15
CA PHE A 188 8.03 2.39 10.69
C PHE A 188 8.57 3.67 10.07
N GLU A 189 7.90 4.17 9.02
CA GLU A 189 8.13 5.53 8.55
C GLU A 189 8.13 6.40 9.80
N ASN A 190 9.29 7.00 10.07
CA ASN A 190 9.56 7.88 11.20
C ASN A 190 8.30 8.70 11.42
N PRO A 191 7.65 8.61 12.59
CA PRO A 191 6.35 9.23 12.77
C PRO A 191 6.50 10.68 12.36
N TYR A 192 5.70 11.07 11.37
CA TYR A 192 5.49 12.47 11.04
C TYR A 192 5.36 13.20 12.38
N VAL A 193 6.31 14.07 12.70
CA VAL A 193 6.11 15.04 13.78
C VAL A 193 5.03 15.96 13.23
N LEU A 194 3.78 15.58 13.46
CA LEU A 194 2.66 16.45 13.21
C LEU A 194 2.95 17.75 13.99
N PRO A 195 2.71 18.92 13.39
CA PRO A 195 2.65 20.16 14.15
C PRO A 195 1.70 19.91 15.33
N SER A 196 2.16 20.25 16.53
CA SER A 196 1.50 20.05 17.80
C SER A 196 0.00 20.37 17.76
N ASP A 197 -0.83 19.36 17.49
CA ASP A 197 -2.26 19.40 17.74
C ASP A 197 -2.61 18.21 18.65
N LYS A 198 -2.87 18.54 19.91
CA LYS A 198 -2.79 17.65 21.09
C LYS A 198 -3.81 16.49 21.13
N GLN A 199 -4.56 16.21 20.07
CA GLN A 199 -5.74 15.32 20.12
C GLN A 199 -5.64 14.00 19.34
N LYS A 200 -4.58 13.74 18.56
CA LYS A 200 -4.49 12.51 17.74
C LYS A 200 -3.13 11.81 17.86
N GLN A 201 -2.67 11.61 19.09
CA GLN A 201 -1.41 10.92 19.32
C GLN A 201 -1.67 9.43 19.57
N THR A 202 -1.14 8.58 18.71
CA THR A 202 -1.12 7.12 18.92
C THR A 202 0.20 6.75 19.58
N ILE A 203 0.21 5.71 20.43
CA ILE A 203 1.41 5.17 21.12
C ILE A 203 2.58 4.98 20.12
N PHE A 204 2.27 4.65 18.88
CA PHE A 204 3.20 4.53 17.76
C PHE A 204 4.10 5.76 17.53
N GLN A 205 3.65 6.97 17.83
CA GLN A 205 4.45 8.19 17.69
C GLN A 205 5.61 8.26 18.71
N TYR A 206 5.52 7.51 19.81
CA TYR A 206 6.52 7.50 20.89
C TYR A 206 7.51 6.32 20.77
N PHE A 207 7.16 5.24 20.05
CA PHE A 207 7.94 3.99 20.00
C PHE A 207 8.44 3.63 18.59
N GLY A 208 8.49 4.58 17.66
CA GLY A 208 9.08 4.34 16.35
C GLY A 208 10.57 4.00 16.48
N ASN A 209 10.99 2.87 15.91
CA ASN A 209 12.42 2.62 15.71
C ASN A 209 12.96 3.74 14.81
N VAL A 210 13.79 4.61 15.36
CA VAL A 210 14.45 5.64 14.55
C VAL A 210 15.38 4.92 13.56
N VAL A 211 15.40 5.38 12.33
CA VAL A 211 16.31 4.86 11.29
C VAL A 211 17.24 5.98 10.88
N CYS A 212 18.49 5.65 10.60
CA CYS A 212 19.45 6.60 10.10
C CYS A 212 18.91 7.24 8.80
N ALA A 213 18.81 8.57 8.77
CA ALA A 213 18.27 9.31 7.64
C ALA A 213 19.05 9.08 6.34
N ALA A 214 20.36 8.80 6.45
CA ALA A 214 21.25 8.52 5.34
C ALA A 214 21.22 7.05 4.88
N CYS A 215 21.63 6.10 5.74
CA CYS A 215 21.79 4.70 5.34
C CYS A 215 20.57 3.79 5.63
N GLY A 216 19.57 4.26 6.36
CA GLY A 216 18.33 3.52 6.65
C GLY A 216 18.46 2.38 7.66
N ILE A 217 19.63 2.21 8.30
CA ILE A 217 19.85 1.23 9.37
C ILE A 217 19.15 1.69 10.66
N ALA A 218 18.62 0.76 11.45
CA ALA A 218 18.04 1.05 12.76
C ALA A 218 19.05 1.77 13.66
N SER A 219 18.62 2.87 14.30
CA SER A 219 19.45 3.78 15.09
C SER A 219 18.60 4.42 16.17
N ASN A 220 19.18 4.82 17.30
CA ASN A 220 18.46 5.64 18.29
C ASN A 220 18.60 7.14 18.03
N ARG A 221 19.34 7.52 16.97
CA ARG A 221 19.65 8.89 16.55
C ARG A 221 19.29 9.08 15.07
N ALA A 222 19.09 10.33 14.67
CA ALA A 222 18.82 10.70 13.27
C ALA A 222 19.91 10.21 12.29
N LEU A 223 21.17 10.17 12.73
CA LEU A 223 22.29 9.55 12.02
C LEU A 223 22.92 8.47 12.90
N CYS A 224 23.32 7.35 12.30
CA CYS A 224 24.08 6.32 13.00
C CYS A 224 25.56 6.74 13.14
N ASN A 225 26.28 6.15 14.09
CA ASN A 225 27.68 6.49 14.37
C ASN A 225 28.59 6.40 13.13
N ASN A 226 28.35 5.44 12.23
CA ASN A 226 29.12 5.30 11.00
C ASN A 226 28.88 6.48 10.03
N CYS A 227 27.63 6.91 9.84
CA CYS A 227 27.33 8.09 9.03
C CYS A 227 27.86 9.37 9.67
N GLN A 228 27.79 9.47 11.00
CA GLN A 228 28.34 10.63 11.73
C GLN A 228 29.87 10.72 11.59
N SER A 229 30.57 9.57 11.51
CA SER A 229 32.03 9.54 11.28
C SER A 229 32.46 9.92 9.86
N LYS A 230 31.53 9.96 8.91
CA LYS A 230 31.78 10.28 7.48
C LYS A 230 30.84 11.40 7.02
N PRO A 231 31.08 12.65 7.45
CA PRO A 231 30.12 13.71 7.28
C PRO A 231 29.99 14.18 5.82
N THR A 232 31.07 14.17 5.03
CA THR A 232 31.04 14.51 3.59
C THR A 232 30.18 13.52 2.77
N ASP A 233 30.43 12.21 2.91
CA ASP A 233 29.64 11.16 2.25
C ASP A 233 28.17 11.22 2.69
N THR A 234 27.95 11.47 3.97
CA THR A 234 26.60 11.57 4.54
C THR A 234 25.84 12.77 3.99
N LEU A 235 26.47 13.95 3.91
CA LEU A 235 25.86 15.13 3.30
C LEU A 235 25.51 14.89 1.83
N LEU A 236 26.41 14.26 1.06
CA LEU A 236 26.12 13.91 -0.34
C LEU A 236 24.90 13.00 -0.44
N MET A 237 24.84 11.92 0.33
CA MET A 237 23.70 10.99 0.36
C MET A 237 22.38 11.69 0.73
N LEU A 238 22.41 12.58 1.73
CA LEU A 238 21.23 13.32 2.17
C LEU A 238 20.75 14.31 1.09
N HIS A 239 21.66 15.04 0.45
CA HIS A 239 21.32 15.95 -0.65
C HIS A 239 20.79 15.20 -1.88
N GLU A 240 21.37 14.07 -2.24
CA GLU A 240 20.87 13.23 -3.34
C GLU A 240 19.45 12.73 -3.05
N LYS A 241 19.19 12.30 -1.81
CA LYS A 241 17.86 11.87 -1.37
C LYS A 241 16.84 13.01 -1.43
N LEU A 242 17.21 14.21 -0.97
CA LEU A 242 16.35 15.40 -1.05
C LEU A 242 16.02 15.76 -2.51
N ARG A 243 17.06 15.85 -3.36
CA ARG A 243 16.88 16.12 -4.81
C ARG A 243 16.00 15.09 -5.49
N TRP A 244 16.10 13.81 -5.10
CA TRP A 244 15.25 12.75 -5.65
C TRP A 244 13.78 12.94 -5.26
N LEU A 245 13.50 13.29 -3.99
CA LEU A 245 12.15 13.58 -3.51
C LEU A 245 11.51 14.77 -4.22
N GLU A 246 12.26 15.87 -4.34
CA GLU A 246 11.83 17.08 -5.07
C GLU A 246 11.54 16.78 -6.54
N ARG A 247 12.44 16.05 -7.22
CA ARG A 247 12.28 15.67 -8.63
C ARG A 247 11.02 14.85 -8.84
N ILE A 248 10.76 13.86 -8.01
CA ILE A 248 9.56 13.02 -8.11
C ILE A 248 8.30 13.86 -7.90
N ASN A 249 8.29 14.70 -6.87
CA ASN A 249 7.13 15.56 -6.61
C ASN A 249 6.88 16.54 -7.78
N GLY A 250 7.94 17.11 -8.35
CA GLY A 250 7.86 17.98 -9.53
C GLY A 250 7.34 17.24 -10.77
N GLN A 251 7.85 16.04 -11.06
CA GLN A 251 7.39 15.22 -12.19
C GLN A 251 5.92 14.85 -12.06
N VAL A 252 5.49 14.37 -10.89
CA VAL A 252 4.09 13.99 -10.66
C VAL A 252 3.17 15.20 -10.72
N SER A 253 3.60 16.36 -10.20
CA SER A 253 2.85 17.62 -10.30
C SER A 253 2.71 18.09 -11.74
N SER A 254 3.77 17.98 -12.55
CA SER A 254 3.74 18.31 -13.98
C SER A 254 2.74 17.45 -14.75
N ILE A 255 2.67 16.13 -14.46
CA ILE A 255 1.65 15.25 -15.05
C ILE A 255 0.24 15.72 -14.68
N CYS A 256 0.01 16.10 -13.42
CA CYS A 256 -1.29 16.63 -13.00
C CYS A 256 -1.63 17.98 -13.67
N GLN A 257 -0.67 18.89 -13.77
CA GLN A 257 -0.85 20.19 -14.43
C GLN A 257 -1.18 20.02 -15.91
N SER A 258 -0.48 19.12 -16.61
CA SER A 258 -0.77 18.78 -18.00
C SER A 258 -2.17 18.19 -18.17
N CYS A 259 -2.60 17.30 -17.26
CA CYS A 259 -3.94 16.70 -17.29
C CYS A 259 -5.06 17.72 -17.01
N VAL A 260 -4.86 18.68 -16.11
CA VAL A 260 -5.85 19.70 -15.75
C VAL A 260 -5.84 20.87 -16.75
N GLY A 261 -4.73 21.07 -17.47
CA GLY A 261 -4.54 22.21 -18.38
C GLY A 261 -4.34 23.54 -17.64
N ARG A 262 -3.94 23.50 -16.36
CA ARG A 262 -3.68 24.69 -15.52
C ARG A 262 -2.33 24.55 -14.83
N GLY A 263 -1.63 25.68 -14.67
CA GLY A 263 -0.34 25.75 -13.98
C GLY A 263 -0.44 25.76 -12.45
N ASP A 264 -1.62 26.06 -11.91
CA ASP A 264 -1.86 26.20 -10.47
C ASP A 264 -1.99 24.85 -9.73
N THR A 265 -2.34 24.91 -8.45
CA THR A 265 -2.58 23.75 -7.60
C THR A 265 -3.59 22.81 -8.24
N ALA A 266 -3.17 21.57 -8.46
CA ALA A 266 -4.03 20.55 -9.06
C ALA A 266 -5.08 20.07 -8.04
N ASP A 267 -6.23 20.73 -7.97
CA ASP A 267 -7.35 20.35 -7.09
C ASP A 267 -8.19 19.19 -7.65
N CYS A 268 -7.51 18.13 -8.10
CA CYS A 268 -8.12 16.91 -8.62
C CYS A 268 -8.56 15.97 -7.48
N SER A 269 -9.79 15.45 -7.58
CA SER A 269 -10.41 14.53 -6.61
C SER A 269 -10.69 13.13 -7.18
N SER A 270 -10.23 12.82 -8.39
CA SER A 270 -10.53 11.55 -9.07
C SER A 270 -9.83 10.35 -8.43
N LEU A 271 -10.58 9.56 -7.66
CA LEU A 271 -10.11 8.31 -7.03
C LEU A 271 -9.83 7.17 -8.02
N ASP A 272 -10.15 7.34 -9.30
CA ASP A 272 -9.80 6.37 -10.34
C ASP A 272 -8.43 6.67 -10.98
N CYS A 273 -7.89 7.87 -10.75
CA CYS A 273 -6.60 8.26 -11.27
C CYS A 273 -5.45 7.68 -10.41
N PRO A 274 -4.53 6.86 -10.98
CA PRO A 274 -3.37 6.36 -10.25
C PRO A 274 -2.40 7.47 -9.84
N VAL A 275 -2.34 8.55 -10.62
CA VAL A 275 -1.45 9.70 -10.36
C VAL A 275 -1.87 10.44 -9.10
N LEU A 276 -3.17 10.46 -8.74
CA LEU A 276 -3.65 11.06 -7.49
C LEU A 276 -2.96 10.43 -6.27
N TYR A 277 -2.94 9.10 -6.22
CA TYR A 277 -2.32 8.36 -5.12
C TYR A 277 -0.80 8.57 -5.09
N ARG A 278 -0.16 8.57 -6.26
CA ARG A 278 1.29 8.83 -6.34
C ARG A 278 1.64 10.25 -5.93
N ARG A 279 0.81 11.24 -6.27
CA ARG A 279 0.97 12.65 -5.89
C ARG A 279 0.86 12.82 -4.38
N ALA A 280 -0.19 12.27 -3.77
CA ALA A 280 -0.37 12.33 -2.33
C ALA A 280 0.80 11.66 -1.58
N GLN A 281 1.31 10.54 -2.11
CA GLN A 281 2.51 9.91 -1.57
C GLN A 281 3.76 10.79 -1.72
N ALA A 282 4.01 11.34 -2.91
CA ALA A 282 5.17 12.21 -3.16
C ALA A 282 5.17 13.47 -2.29
N GLN A 283 4.00 14.08 -2.07
CA GLN A 283 3.84 15.23 -1.16
C GLN A 283 4.16 14.86 0.30
N ARG A 284 3.74 13.67 0.75
CA ARG A 284 4.08 13.16 2.09
C ARG A 284 5.58 12.88 2.23
N GLU A 285 6.17 12.24 1.23
CA GLU A 285 7.61 11.98 1.19
C GLU A 285 8.42 13.29 1.16
N LEU A 286 7.96 14.31 0.43
CA LEU A 286 8.58 15.64 0.40
C LEU A 286 8.49 16.37 1.76
N THR A 287 7.41 16.15 2.51
CA THR A 287 7.30 16.68 3.88
C THR A 287 8.40 16.10 4.79
N GLN A 288 8.84 14.86 4.57
CA GLN A 288 10.01 14.29 5.24
C GLN A 288 11.32 14.96 4.77
N GLY A 289 11.36 15.48 3.55
CA GLY A 289 12.46 16.28 3.01
C GLY A 289 12.80 17.50 3.88
N VAL A 290 11.80 18.16 4.47
CA VAL A 290 12.01 19.27 5.42
C VAL A 290 12.80 18.83 6.65
N GLN A 291 12.60 17.60 7.12
CA GLN A 291 13.40 17.05 8.21
C GLN A 291 14.83 16.71 7.76
N LEU A 292 15.01 16.24 6.52
CA LEU A 292 16.35 16.02 5.96
C LEU A 292 17.11 17.35 5.84
N GLU A 293 16.47 18.43 5.41
CA GLU A 293 17.07 19.76 5.36
C GLU A 293 17.55 20.24 6.73
N ARG A 294 16.79 19.97 7.80
CA ARG A 294 17.22 20.27 9.17
C ARG A 294 18.47 19.50 9.57
N ILE A 295 18.48 18.18 9.32
CA ILE A 295 19.64 17.33 9.61
C ILE A 295 20.88 17.79 8.81
N ILE A 296 20.70 18.16 7.54
CA ILE A 296 21.76 18.71 6.70
C ILE A 296 22.33 19.99 7.33
N LYS A 297 21.46 20.93 7.74
CA LYS A 297 21.87 22.19 8.39
C LYS A 297 22.65 21.95 9.68
N GLU A 298 22.16 21.04 10.52
CA GLU A 298 22.83 20.67 11.79
C GLU A 298 24.23 20.10 11.53
N GLN A 299 24.40 19.23 10.53
CA GLN A 299 25.71 18.66 10.19
C GLN A 299 26.68 19.66 9.56
N THR A 300 26.18 20.69 8.86
CA THR A 300 27.05 21.75 8.29
C THR A 300 27.55 22.76 9.32
N ILE A 301 26.94 22.85 10.51
CA ILE A 301 27.37 23.77 11.57
C ILE A 301 28.54 23.18 12.38
N ASP A 302 28.71 21.86 12.36
CA ASP A 302 29.79 21.13 13.06
C ASP A 302 31.11 21.03 12.24
N PHE A 303 31.20 21.71 11.08
CA PHE A 303 32.41 21.87 10.27
C PHE A 303 32.98 23.29 10.41
#